data_AF-A0A4Y9XNF5-F1
#
_entry.id   AF-A0A4Y9XNF5-F1
#
_cell.length_a   1.000
_cell.length_b   1.000
_cell.length_c   1.000
_cell.angle_alpha   90.00
_cell.angle_beta   90.00
_cell.angle_gamma   90.00
#
_symmetry.space_group_name_H-M   'P 1'
#
loop_
_entity.id
_entity.type
_entity.pdbx_description
1 polymer ?
#
loop_
_entity_poly.entity_id
_entity_poly.type
_entity_poly.pdbx_seq_one_letter_code
_entity_poly.pdbx_strand_id
1 'polypeptide(L)'
;MPLCRGRSALLTQCQSQSYLPGPVAAEEWSRFEYYAQFVRVLRYSTDETIDPSVFFFLQQHARGKPLFPNLHQLVWEHATPELVSVITPSIRVLHLPQDYAEMENGSQSYEYGYRMRRHAFKQLLRGVLERLPDLAELTLPVLGHEAFWFPLLSKPDNHFVTQGIHTLHRMKLSILQVKDR
;
A
#
# COMPACT_ATOMS: atom_id res chain seq x y z
N MET A 1 -6.87 -51.44 14.12
CA MET A 1 -7.44 -50.91 12.87
C MET A 1 -8.29 -49.70 13.21
N PRO A 2 -7.89 -48.51 12.74
CA PRO A 2 -8.74 -47.82 11.77
C PRO A 2 -7.97 -47.53 10.48
N LEU A 3 -8.69 -47.69 9.38
CA LEU A 3 -8.26 -47.46 8.00
C LEU A 3 -8.44 -45.98 7.68
N CYS A 4 -7.35 -45.27 7.42
CA CYS A 4 -7.38 -44.00 6.69
C CYS A 4 -6.63 -44.18 5.36
N ARG A 5 -7.33 -44.75 4.37
CA ARG A 5 -6.95 -44.76 2.96
C ARG A 5 -7.93 -43.83 2.23
N GLY A 6 -7.41 -42.71 1.72
CA GLY A 6 -8.18 -41.75 0.93
C GLY A 6 -7.30 -40.57 0.56
N ARG A 7 -6.42 -40.80 -0.42
CA ARG A 7 -5.54 -39.79 -1.01
C ARG A 7 -6.37 -38.68 -1.66
N SER A 8 -6.29 -37.48 -1.09
CA SER A 8 -6.23 -36.24 -1.87
C SER A 8 -5.40 -35.26 -1.06
N ALA A 9 -4.10 -35.24 -1.35
CA ALA A 9 -3.14 -34.36 -0.71
C ALA A 9 -3.30 -32.94 -1.28
N LEU A 10 -4.35 -32.25 -0.86
CA LEU A 10 -4.28 -30.79 -0.79
C LEU A 10 -3.39 -30.51 0.41
N LEU A 11 -2.12 -30.18 0.15
CA LEU A 11 -1.27 -29.56 1.15
C LEU A 11 -1.93 -28.23 1.50
N THR A 12 -2.80 -28.25 2.51
CA THR A 12 -3.29 -27.04 3.16
C THR A 12 -2.07 -26.41 3.81
N GLN A 13 -1.38 -25.56 3.05
CA GLN A 13 -0.22 -24.82 3.51
C GLN A 13 -0.74 -23.87 4.59
N CYS A 14 -0.52 -24.25 5.85
CA CYS A 14 -0.83 -23.40 7.00
C CYS A 14 0.10 -22.19 6.89
N GLN A 15 -0.39 -21.10 6.28
CA GLN A 15 0.32 -19.84 6.28
C GLN A 15 0.35 -19.33 7.72
N SER A 16 1.53 -19.35 8.33
CA SER A 16 1.74 -18.78 9.66
C SER A 16 1.65 -17.27 9.56
N GLN A 17 0.50 -16.69 9.89
CA GLN A 17 0.37 -15.24 10.02
C GLN A 17 1.19 -14.75 11.20
N SER A 18 2.00 -13.72 10.96
CA SER A 18 2.78 -13.04 11.98
C SER A 18 1.92 -11.94 12.58
N TYR A 19 1.61 -12.06 13.88
CA TYR A 19 0.86 -11.07 14.66
C TYR A 19 1.69 -10.61 15.85
N LEU A 20 1.34 -9.46 16.43
CA LEU A 20 1.96 -8.99 17.66
C LEU A 20 1.31 -9.70 18.86
N PRO A 21 2.04 -10.49 19.66
CA PRO A 21 1.46 -11.30 20.73
C PRO A 21 1.00 -10.51 21.96
N GLY A 22 1.18 -9.18 21.98
CA GLY A 22 0.85 -8.33 23.11
C GLY A 22 1.43 -6.92 22.98
N PRO A 23 1.41 -6.12 24.07
CA PRO A 23 2.03 -4.81 24.09
C PRO A 23 3.54 -4.90 23.83
N VAL A 24 4.04 -4.00 22.98
CA VAL A 24 5.48 -3.92 22.64
C VAL A 24 6.24 -3.32 23.82
N ALA A 25 7.34 -3.96 24.23
CA ALA A 25 8.15 -3.43 25.33
C ALA A 25 8.81 -2.10 24.93
N ALA A 26 9.00 -1.20 25.89
CA ALA A 26 9.56 0.13 25.63
C ALA A 26 10.94 0.06 24.93
N GLU A 27 11.78 -0.90 25.32
CA GLU A 27 13.09 -1.12 24.73
C GLU A 27 13.01 -1.59 23.27
N GLU A 28 12.07 -2.50 22.96
CA GLU A 28 11.82 -2.96 21.59
C GLU A 28 11.31 -1.82 20.71
N TRP A 29 10.43 -0.98 21.25
CA TRP A 29 9.95 0.21 20.55
C TRP A 29 11.07 1.22 20.30
N SER A 30 11.93 1.50 21.28
CA SER A 30 13.08 2.38 21.09
C SER A 30 14.04 1.86 20.02
N ARG A 31 14.26 0.54 19.96
CA ARG A 31 15.04 -0.08 18.88
C ARG A 31 14.35 0.10 17.53
N PHE A 32 13.03 -0.12 17.46
CA PHE A 32 12.26 0.11 16.24
C PHE A 32 12.37 1.56 15.76
N GLU A 33 12.13 2.56 16.63
CA GLU A 33 12.26 3.98 16.29
C GLU A 33 13.67 4.33 15.80
N TYR A 34 14.69 3.78 16.46
CA TYR A 34 16.08 3.99 16.06
C TYR A 34 16.36 3.47 14.65
N TYR A 35 15.85 2.30 14.26
CA TYR A 35 16.05 1.77 12.91
C TYR A 35 15.15 2.44 11.87
N ALA A 36 13.93 2.78 12.24
CA ALA A 36 12.93 3.32 11.33
C ALA A 36 13.37 4.65 10.69
N GLN A 37 14.20 5.44 11.39
CA GLN A 37 14.75 6.68 10.82
C GLN A 37 15.71 6.45 9.64
N PHE A 38 16.28 5.26 9.49
CA PHE A 38 17.21 4.93 8.40
C PHE A 38 16.50 4.30 7.20
N VAL A 39 15.22 3.95 7.34
CA VAL A 39 14.43 3.35 6.26
C VAL A 39 14.05 4.44 5.26
N ARG A 40 14.67 4.38 4.08
CA ARG A 40 14.39 5.29 2.95
C ARG A 40 13.51 4.67 1.88
N VAL A 41 13.51 3.35 1.79
CA VAL A 41 12.77 2.57 0.82
C VAL A 41 12.03 1.47 1.56
N LEU A 42 10.71 1.43 1.39
CA LEU A 42 9.86 0.38 1.94
C LEU A 42 9.21 -0.36 0.77
N ARG A 43 9.33 -1.68 0.77
CA ARG A 43 8.69 -2.57 -0.20
C ARG A 43 7.82 -3.54 0.59
N TYR A 44 6.54 -3.55 0.30
CA TYR A 44 5.57 -4.44 0.94
C TYR A 44 4.91 -5.30 -0.13
N SER A 45 5.06 -6.62 0.02
CA SER A 45 4.49 -7.62 -0.87
C SER A 45 3.38 -8.42 -0.19
N THR A 46 2.41 -8.93 -0.96
CA THR A 46 1.35 -9.81 -0.43
C THR A 46 1.85 -11.13 0.12
N ASP A 47 3.01 -11.57 -0.34
CA ASP A 47 3.64 -12.80 0.17
C ASP A 47 4.10 -12.64 1.63
N GLU A 48 4.13 -11.40 2.14
CA GLU A 48 4.42 -11.13 3.53
C GLU A 48 3.25 -11.55 4.42
N THR A 49 3.54 -12.43 5.36
CA THR A 49 2.56 -12.97 6.32
C THR A 49 2.15 -11.96 7.40
N ILE A 50 2.31 -10.66 7.17
CA ILE A 50 2.06 -9.62 8.17
C ILE A 50 0.57 -9.30 8.17
N ASP A 51 -0.07 -9.48 9.33
CA ASP A 51 -1.47 -9.12 9.46
C ASP A 51 -1.64 -7.58 9.41
N PRO A 52 -2.62 -7.05 8.64
CA PRO A 52 -2.94 -5.63 8.59
C PRO A 52 -3.04 -4.90 9.94
N SER A 53 -3.50 -5.58 10.99
CA SER A 53 -3.63 -5.02 12.33
C SER A 53 -2.30 -4.61 12.94
N VAL A 54 -1.19 -5.21 12.51
CA VAL A 54 0.17 -4.85 12.97
C VAL A 54 0.46 -3.39 12.67
N PHE A 55 0.16 -2.92 11.45
CA PHE A 55 0.38 -1.53 11.05
C PHE A 55 -0.46 -0.55 11.86
N PHE A 56 -1.71 -0.90 12.13
CA PHE A 56 -2.59 -0.09 12.97
C PHE A 56 -2.06 0.00 14.41
N PHE A 57 -1.60 -1.12 14.97
CA PHE A 57 -1.02 -1.16 16.31
C PHE A 57 0.26 -0.32 16.40
N LEU A 58 1.16 -0.44 15.43
CA LEU A 58 2.37 0.38 15.35
C LEU A 58 2.01 1.87 15.28
N GLN A 59 1.00 2.24 14.49
CA GLN A 59 0.57 3.64 14.36
C GLN A 59 -0.03 4.19 15.66
N GLN A 60 -0.80 3.38 16.39
CA GLN A 60 -1.29 3.76 17.73
C GLN A 60 -0.12 4.00 18.68
N HIS A 61 0.90 3.15 18.65
CA HIS A 61 2.08 3.28 19.49
C HIS A 61 2.94 4.51 19.11
N ALA A 62 2.98 4.88 17.83
CA ALA A 62 3.69 6.06 17.34
C ALA A 62 3.05 7.40 17.76
N ARG A 63 1.84 7.39 18.33
CA ARG A 63 1.14 8.59 18.84
C ARG A 63 1.04 9.72 17.81
N GLY A 64 0.72 9.35 16.57
CA GLY A 64 0.59 10.29 15.45
C GLY A 64 1.91 10.69 14.79
N LYS A 65 3.07 10.22 15.28
CA LYS A 65 4.33 10.35 14.55
C LYS A 65 4.35 9.40 13.35
N PRO A 66 5.03 9.76 12.25
CA PRO A 66 5.21 8.86 11.13
C PRO A 66 6.06 7.64 11.53
N LEU A 67 5.67 6.44 11.10
CA LEU A 67 6.42 5.20 11.40
C LEU A 67 7.83 5.25 10.80
N PHE A 68 7.97 5.78 9.60
CA PHE A 68 9.24 5.86 8.87
C PHE A 68 9.53 7.31 8.46
N PRO A 69 10.06 8.17 9.35
CA PRO A 69 10.09 9.62 9.14
C PRO A 69 10.88 10.05 7.89
N ASN A 70 11.88 9.26 7.47
CA ASN A 70 12.73 9.55 6.31
C ASN A 70 12.43 8.67 5.09
N LEU A 71 11.21 8.12 5.02
CA LEU A 71 10.79 7.29 3.90
C LEU A 71 10.63 8.13 2.62
N HIS A 72 11.37 7.79 1.58
CA HIS A 72 11.35 8.50 0.30
C HIS A 72 10.65 7.71 -0.79
N GLN A 73 10.77 6.39 -0.76
CA GLN A 73 10.18 5.51 -1.76
C GLN A 73 9.33 4.43 -1.09
N LEU A 74 8.08 4.33 -1.53
CA LEU A 74 7.13 3.34 -1.06
C LEU A 74 6.66 2.50 -2.24
N VAL A 75 6.99 1.21 -2.21
CA VAL A 75 6.45 0.22 -3.14
C VAL A 75 5.50 -0.66 -2.35
N TRP A 76 4.23 -0.70 -2.75
CA TRP A 76 3.21 -1.37 -1.96
C TRP A 76 2.26 -2.12 -2.89
N GLU A 77 2.38 -3.44 -2.89
CA GLU A 77 1.83 -4.31 -3.94
C GLU A 77 0.30 -4.25 -4.06
N HIS A 78 -0.38 -3.97 -2.95
CA HIS A 78 -1.83 -3.88 -2.92
C HIS A 78 -2.29 -2.54 -2.42
N ALA A 79 -3.08 -1.83 -3.22
CA ALA A 79 -3.67 -0.57 -2.83
C ALA A 79 -4.72 -0.78 -1.73
N THR A 80 -4.26 -0.93 -0.48
CA THR A 80 -5.05 -1.26 0.69
C THR A 80 -5.04 -0.13 1.72
N PRO A 81 -6.02 -0.06 2.64
CA PRO A 81 -6.12 1.04 3.59
C PRO A 81 -4.93 1.17 4.56
N GLU A 82 -4.21 0.09 4.82
CA GLU A 82 -3.07 0.05 5.74
C GLU A 82 -1.92 0.94 5.25
N LEU A 83 -1.84 1.21 3.94
CA LEU A 83 -0.88 2.15 3.36
C LEU A 83 -0.90 3.49 4.11
N VAL A 84 -2.07 3.97 4.54
CA VAL A 84 -2.24 5.27 5.22
C VAL A 84 -1.41 5.37 6.51
N SER A 85 -1.11 4.23 7.15
CA SER A 85 -0.29 4.16 8.37
C SER A 85 1.20 4.41 8.12
N VAL A 86 1.69 4.09 6.93
CA VAL A 86 3.09 4.23 6.52
C VAL A 86 3.34 5.49 5.68
N ILE A 87 2.28 6.21 5.31
CA ILE A 87 2.38 7.49 4.59
C ILE A 87 3.11 8.52 5.45
N THR A 88 4.19 9.06 4.90
CA THR A 88 4.98 10.15 5.47
C THR A 88 5.13 11.28 4.45
N PRO A 89 5.17 12.55 4.88
CA PRO A 89 5.26 13.68 3.95
C PRO A 89 6.58 13.70 3.14
N SER A 90 7.59 12.94 3.57
CA SER A 90 8.90 12.80 2.92
C SER A 90 8.92 11.88 1.69
N ILE A 91 7.80 11.18 1.40
CA ILE A 91 7.69 10.28 0.25
C ILE A 91 7.69 11.10 -1.04
N ARG A 92 8.60 10.72 -1.93
CA ARG A 92 8.76 11.29 -3.28
C ARG A 92 8.31 10.32 -4.37
N VAL A 93 8.33 9.03 -4.08
CA VAL A 93 8.04 7.98 -5.05
C VAL A 93 7.04 7.00 -4.44
N LEU A 94 5.82 6.97 -4.97
CA LEU A 94 4.76 6.04 -4.55
C LEU A 94 4.41 5.09 -5.69
N HIS A 95 4.71 3.80 -5.49
CA HIS A 95 4.51 2.75 -6.47
C HIS A 95 3.53 1.72 -5.94
N LEU A 96 2.38 1.62 -6.60
CA LEU A 96 1.39 0.57 -6.36
C LEU A 96 1.38 -0.33 -7.61
N PRO A 97 2.25 -1.35 -7.69
CA PRO A 97 2.29 -2.21 -8.86
C PRO A 97 0.96 -2.96 -9.02
N GLN A 98 0.59 -3.26 -10.26
CA GLN A 98 -0.54 -4.13 -10.52
C GLN A 98 -0.03 -5.56 -10.63
N ASP A 99 -0.41 -6.41 -9.68
CA ASP A 99 -0.20 -7.85 -9.87
C ASP A 99 -1.26 -8.39 -10.84
N TYR A 100 -0.80 -8.90 -11.97
CA TYR A 100 -1.63 -9.53 -13.00
C TYR A 100 -1.69 -11.05 -12.84
N ALA A 101 -0.73 -11.66 -12.13
CA ALA A 101 -0.60 -13.11 -12.01
C ALA A 101 -1.69 -13.71 -11.10
N GLU A 102 -2.11 -12.98 -10.07
CA GLU A 102 -3.16 -13.43 -9.15
C GLU A 102 -4.57 -13.41 -9.76
N MET A 103 -4.83 -12.62 -10.81
CA MET A 103 -6.15 -12.52 -11.43
C MET A 103 -6.54 -13.75 -12.26
N GLU A 104 -5.57 -14.53 -12.74
CA GLU A 104 -5.85 -15.69 -13.60
C GLU A 104 -6.19 -16.98 -12.81
N ASN A 105 -5.86 -17.04 -11.51
CA ASN A 105 -5.98 -18.26 -10.70
C ASN A 105 -6.69 -18.09 -9.34
N GLY A 106 -7.14 -16.89 -8.97
CA GLY A 106 -7.76 -16.62 -7.67
C GLY A 106 -9.16 -17.23 -7.52
N SER A 107 -9.46 -17.84 -6.36
CA SER A 107 -10.84 -18.21 -6.02
C SER A 107 -11.72 -16.97 -5.83
N GLN A 108 -13.01 -17.06 -6.16
CA GLN A 108 -13.98 -15.93 -6.14
C GLN A 108 -13.97 -15.11 -4.82
N SER A 109 -13.64 -15.75 -3.69
CA SER A 109 -13.57 -15.09 -2.38
C SER A 109 -12.42 -14.08 -2.27
N TYR A 110 -11.24 -14.38 -2.84
CA TYR A 110 -10.11 -13.44 -2.85
C TYR A 110 -10.40 -12.23 -3.73
N GLU A 111 -11.08 -12.45 -4.85
CA GLU A 111 -11.46 -11.39 -5.77
C GLU A 111 -12.39 -10.35 -5.11
N TYR A 112 -13.38 -10.81 -4.32
CA TYR A 112 -14.29 -9.91 -3.62
C TYR A 112 -13.56 -9.04 -2.57
N GLY A 113 -12.72 -9.67 -1.75
CA GLY A 113 -11.91 -8.95 -0.74
C GLY A 113 -10.99 -7.90 -1.38
N TYR A 114 -10.33 -8.26 -2.47
CA TYR A 114 -9.49 -7.35 -3.24
C TYR A 114 -10.29 -6.15 -3.80
N ARG A 115 -11.43 -6.41 -4.44
CA ARG A 115 -12.31 -5.36 -5.00
C ARG A 115 -12.77 -4.38 -3.92
N MET A 116 -13.14 -4.88 -2.74
CA MET A 116 -13.55 -4.06 -1.60
C MET A 116 -12.40 -3.19 -1.08
N ARG A 117 -11.22 -3.76 -0.86
CA ARG A 117 -10.03 -3.01 -0.39
C ARG A 117 -9.62 -1.94 -1.40
N ARG A 118 -9.61 -2.28 -2.69
CA ARG A 118 -9.32 -1.32 -3.76
C ARG A 118 -10.35 -0.20 -3.81
N HIS A 119 -11.63 -0.49 -3.60
CA HIS A 119 -12.66 0.56 -3.49
C HIS A 119 -12.42 1.46 -2.27
N ALA A 120 -12.10 0.90 -1.11
CA ALA A 120 -11.77 1.68 0.08
C ALA A 120 -10.54 2.57 -0.17
N PHE A 121 -9.48 2.04 -0.77
CA PHE A 121 -8.30 2.81 -1.12
C PHE A 121 -8.60 3.96 -2.07
N LYS A 122 -9.45 3.75 -3.08
CA LYS A 122 -9.89 4.83 -3.99
C LYS A 122 -10.48 6.03 -3.23
N GLN A 123 -11.25 5.78 -2.18
CA GLN A 123 -11.83 6.84 -1.34
C GLN A 123 -10.75 7.55 -0.51
N LEU A 124 -9.70 6.83 -0.11
CA LEU A 124 -8.60 7.36 0.71
C LEU A 124 -7.51 8.04 -0.12
N LEU A 125 -7.39 7.72 -1.41
CA LEU A 125 -6.29 8.16 -2.26
C LEU A 125 -6.12 9.68 -2.26
N ARG A 126 -7.23 10.43 -2.30
CA ARG A 126 -7.17 11.89 -2.22
C ARG A 126 -6.49 12.36 -0.94
N GLY A 127 -6.92 11.86 0.22
CA GLY A 127 -6.32 12.21 1.51
C GLY A 127 -4.88 11.72 1.66
N VAL A 128 -4.50 10.62 0.98
CA VAL A 128 -3.11 10.18 0.89
C VAL A 128 -2.28 11.19 0.11
N LEU A 129 -2.73 11.59 -1.08
CA LEU A 129 -2.00 12.56 -1.91
C LEU A 129 -1.90 13.92 -1.22
N GLU A 130 -2.95 14.39 -0.56
CA GLU A 130 -2.92 15.64 0.23
C GLU A 130 -1.85 15.64 1.33
N ARG A 131 -1.44 14.46 1.82
CA ARG A 131 -0.39 14.30 2.84
C ARG A 131 1.02 14.16 2.25
N LEU A 132 1.15 14.16 0.92
CA LEU A 132 2.40 13.94 0.19
C LEU A 132 2.76 15.15 -0.68
N PRO A 133 3.08 16.31 -0.07
CA PRO A 133 3.31 17.55 -0.82
C PRO A 133 4.49 17.44 -1.81
N ASP A 134 5.50 16.64 -1.46
CA ASP A 134 6.75 16.48 -2.23
C ASP A 134 6.73 15.24 -3.16
N LEU A 135 5.55 14.68 -3.44
CA LEU A 135 5.42 13.50 -4.29
C LEU A 135 5.80 13.83 -5.75
N ALA A 136 6.92 13.27 -6.21
CA ALA A 136 7.45 13.48 -7.55
C ALA A 136 6.95 12.43 -8.56
N GLU A 137 6.84 11.18 -8.11
CA GLU A 137 6.50 10.04 -8.94
C GLU A 137 5.35 9.24 -8.34
N LEU A 138 4.30 9.03 -9.13
CA LEU A 138 3.14 8.25 -8.76
C LEU A 138 2.88 7.17 -9.81
N THR A 139 3.02 5.91 -9.39
CA THR A 139 2.65 4.74 -10.19
C THR A 139 1.43 4.09 -9.56
N LEU A 140 0.33 4.04 -10.31
CA LEU A 140 -0.93 3.46 -9.84
C LEU A 140 -1.38 2.33 -10.77
N PRO A 141 -2.03 1.28 -10.24
CA PRO A 141 -2.66 0.28 -11.08
C PRO A 141 -3.82 0.93 -11.85
N VAL A 142 -4.39 0.23 -12.83
CA VAL A 142 -5.58 0.74 -13.51
C VAL A 142 -6.72 0.83 -12.49
N LEU A 143 -7.00 2.01 -11.90
CA LEU A 143 -8.01 2.20 -10.85
C LEU A 143 -9.45 2.38 -11.39
N GLY A 144 -9.79 1.79 -12.54
CA GLY A 144 -11.14 1.80 -13.11
C GLY A 144 -11.36 2.92 -14.14
N HIS A 145 -12.60 3.41 -14.25
CA HIS A 145 -13.00 4.42 -15.24
C HIS A 145 -12.30 5.77 -15.03
N GLU A 146 -12.13 6.53 -16.11
CA GLU A 146 -11.42 7.81 -16.11
C GLU A 146 -12.06 8.86 -15.19
N ALA A 147 -13.37 8.76 -14.96
CA ALA A 147 -14.09 9.63 -14.04
C ALA A 147 -13.55 9.60 -12.60
N PHE A 148 -12.85 8.53 -12.22
CA PHE A 148 -12.18 8.42 -10.93
C PHE A 148 -11.11 9.50 -10.71
N TRP A 149 -10.46 9.99 -11.77
CA TRP A 149 -9.36 10.94 -11.64
C TRP A 149 -9.83 12.38 -11.44
N PHE A 150 -11.05 12.73 -11.86
CA PHE A 150 -11.54 14.10 -11.79
C PHE A 150 -11.50 14.72 -10.38
N PRO A 151 -11.83 14.01 -9.28
CA PRO A 151 -11.71 14.56 -7.93
C PRO A 151 -10.27 14.77 -7.44
N LEU A 152 -9.28 14.18 -8.12
CA LEU A 152 -7.84 14.33 -7.81
C LEU A 152 -7.18 15.45 -8.60
N LEU A 153 -7.91 16.05 -9.54
CA LEU A 153 -7.48 17.19 -10.32
C LEU A 153 -8.06 18.47 -9.69
N SER A 154 -7.18 19.40 -9.37
CA SER A 154 -7.52 20.76 -8.97
C SER A 154 -8.00 21.54 -10.20
N LYS A 155 -9.22 22.09 -10.15
CA LYS A 155 -9.70 23.05 -11.15
C LYS A 155 -9.16 24.46 -10.83
N PRO A 156 -8.90 25.32 -11.83
CA PRO A 156 -9.19 25.15 -13.27
C PRO A 156 -8.08 24.49 -14.09
N ASP A 157 -6.85 24.45 -13.58
CA ASP A 157 -5.66 24.15 -14.38
C ASP A 157 -5.38 22.64 -14.56
N ASN A 158 -6.24 21.77 -14.01
CA ASN A 158 -6.09 20.32 -14.02
C ASN A 158 -4.74 19.84 -13.43
N HIS A 159 -4.15 20.61 -12.52
CA HIS A 159 -3.01 20.14 -11.72
C HIS A 159 -3.48 19.11 -10.71
N PHE A 160 -2.65 18.10 -10.42
CA PHE A 160 -2.92 17.22 -9.29
C PHE A 160 -2.97 18.02 -7.98
N VAL A 161 -3.65 17.49 -6.96
CA VAL A 161 -3.68 18.09 -5.62
C VAL A 161 -2.27 18.35 -5.08
N THR A 162 -1.31 17.52 -5.49
CA THR A 162 0.12 17.70 -5.22
C THR A 162 0.79 18.36 -6.42
N GLN A 163 1.28 19.59 -6.20
CA GLN A 163 1.92 20.40 -7.24
C GLN A 163 3.25 19.80 -7.74
N GLY A 164 3.84 18.86 -7.00
CA GLY A 164 5.12 18.23 -7.34
C GLY A 164 5.04 16.98 -8.22
N ILE A 165 3.87 16.48 -8.61
CA ILE A 165 3.82 15.26 -9.45
C ILE A 165 4.24 15.61 -10.88
N HIS A 166 5.46 15.21 -11.23
CA HIS A 166 5.98 15.35 -12.59
C HIS A 166 5.73 14.08 -13.41
N THR A 167 5.70 12.91 -12.76
CA THR A 167 5.54 11.62 -13.45
C THR A 167 4.36 10.83 -12.92
N LEU A 168 3.36 10.64 -13.77
CA LEU A 168 2.24 9.73 -13.54
C LEU A 168 2.35 8.52 -14.48
N HIS A 169 2.63 7.35 -13.91
CA HIS A 169 2.62 6.11 -14.67
C HIS A 169 1.25 5.43 -14.58
N ARG A 170 0.55 5.38 -15.71
CA ARG A 170 -0.68 4.58 -15.88
C ARG A 170 -0.30 3.28 -16.59
N MET A 171 -0.33 2.14 -15.88
CA MET A 171 -0.05 0.82 -16.47
C MET A 171 -1.14 0.41 -17.47
N LYS A 172 -1.02 0.88 -18.73
CA LYS A 172 -1.54 0.31 -20.02
C LYS A 172 -1.71 1.36 -21.12
N LEU A 173 -1.49 2.64 -20.87
CA LEU A 173 -1.44 3.67 -21.92
C LEU A 173 -0.29 4.60 -21.61
N SER A 174 0.73 4.55 -22.47
CA SER A 174 1.91 5.39 -22.40
C SER A 174 1.56 6.88 -22.45
N ILE A 175 1.83 7.52 -21.31
CA ILE A 175 2.43 8.86 -21.14
C ILE A 175 1.56 10.06 -21.54
N LEU A 176 0.84 10.61 -20.56
CA LEU A 176 0.67 12.08 -20.47
C LEU A 176 1.93 12.62 -19.79
N GLN A 177 2.90 13.14 -20.55
CA GLN A 177 3.94 13.99 -19.97
C GLN A 177 3.22 15.27 -19.53
N VAL A 178 3.17 15.54 -18.23
CA VAL A 178 2.84 16.89 -17.75
C VAL A 178 4.05 17.74 -18.11
N LYS A 179 3.97 18.42 -19.25
CA LYS A 179 5.06 19.27 -19.74
C LYS A 179 5.00 20.58 -18.97
N ASP A 180 5.88 20.71 -17.97
CA ASP A 180 6.11 21.98 -17.26
C ASP A 180 6.43 23.07 -18.30
N ARG A 181 5.71 24.21 -18.22
CA ARG A 181 5.96 25.42 -19.02
C ARG A 181 6.75 26.43 -18.20
#